data_AF-A0A1F5PKB1-F1
#
_entry.id   AF-A0A1F5PKB1-F1
#
_cell.length_a   1.000
_cell.length_b   1.000
_cell.length_c   1.000
_cell.angle_alpha   90.00
_cell.angle_beta   90.00
_cell.angle_gamma   90.00
#
_symmetry.space_group_name_H-M   'P 1'
#
loop_
_entity.id
_entity.type
_entity.pdbx_description
1 polymer ?
#
loop_
_entity_poly.entity_id
_entity_poly.type
_entity_poly.pdbx_seq_one_letter_code
_entity_poly.pdbx_strand_id
1 'polypeptide(L)'
;MKIEFVDKAGFRYNGFMNTGDPSPEMNIGRSMTEAETRAFLQERNIQPLHDWQPHQPLLYVLEERLRGDDGRFNDLPPERRPSIVRIDDPTNIRFDQPIEDMPDRVVYGLENEGGQSDYFAIDPLTQQIVLVKTSKGRIKTNRPYHVVKGGLFMPSDELFPRSN
;
A
#
# COMPACT_ATOMS: atom_id res chain seq x y z
N MET A 1 4.23 -29.32 2.39
CA MET A 1 5.32 -29.92 1.54
C MET A 1 6.42 -28.88 1.39
N LYS A 2 7.71 -29.23 1.56
CA LYS A 2 8.83 -28.29 1.33
C LYS A 2 9.12 -28.22 -0.16
N ILE A 3 9.07 -27.03 -0.75
CA ILE A 3 9.27 -26.81 -2.19
C ILE A 3 10.34 -25.74 -2.38
N GLU A 4 11.26 -25.98 -3.32
CA GLU A 4 12.31 -25.05 -3.72
C GLU A 4 11.85 -24.29 -4.97
N PHE A 5 11.92 -22.96 -4.93
CA PHE A 5 11.52 -22.07 -6.01
C PHE A 5 12.74 -21.34 -6.57
N VAL A 6 12.74 -21.07 -7.88
CA VAL A 6 13.79 -20.29 -8.56
C VAL A 6 13.12 -19.16 -9.31
N ASP A 7 13.47 -17.91 -9.03
CA ASP A 7 12.96 -16.77 -9.78
C ASP A 7 13.70 -16.56 -11.12
N LYS A 8 13.20 -15.64 -11.94
CA LYS A 8 13.81 -15.31 -13.26
C LYS A 8 15.22 -14.71 -13.15
N ALA A 9 15.62 -14.24 -11.97
CA ALA A 9 16.96 -13.75 -11.66
C ALA A 9 17.88 -14.85 -11.08
N GLY A 10 17.36 -16.07 -10.89
CA GLY A 10 18.09 -17.23 -10.39
C GLY A 10 18.14 -17.37 -8.86
N PHE A 11 17.38 -16.56 -8.11
CA PHE A 11 17.35 -16.69 -6.65
C PHE A 11 16.48 -17.86 -6.20
N ARG A 12 17.00 -18.60 -5.22
CA ARG A 12 16.38 -19.81 -4.67
C ARG A 12 15.69 -19.52 -3.34
N TYR A 13 14.42 -19.92 -3.23
CA TYR A 13 13.63 -19.74 -2.01
C TYR A 13 13.01 -21.08 -1.57
N ASN A 14 12.93 -21.31 -0.26
CA ASN A 14 12.28 -22.48 0.33
C ASN A 14 10.93 -22.07 0.92
N GLY A 15 9.84 -22.73 0.51
CA GLY A 15 8.50 -22.48 1.05
C GLY A 15 7.80 -23.75 1.54
N PHE A 16 6.75 -23.56 2.36
CA PHE A 16 5.83 -24.60 2.77
C PHE A 16 4.45 -24.29 2.19
N MET A 17 3.85 -25.23 1.46
CA MET A 17 2.47 -25.10 0.96
C MET A 17 1.49 -25.98 1.74
N ASN A 18 0.30 -25.42 2.01
CA ASN A 18 -0.91 -26.14 2.36
C ASN A 18 -1.85 -26.24 1.15
N THR A 19 -2.65 -27.29 1.10
CA THR A 19 -3.65 -27.49 0.03
C THR A 19 -4.77 -26.45 0.14
N GLY A 20 -4.82 -25.53 -0.83
CA GLY A 20 -5.80 -24.42 -0.87
C GLY A 20 -5.14 -23.05 -1.07
N ASP A 21 -3.83 -22.95 -0.86
CA ASP A 21 -3.08 -21.72 -1.11
C ASP A 21 -3.01 -21.45 -2.63
N PRO A 22 -3.15 -20.18 -3.07
CA PRO A 22 -2.92 -19.82 -4.46
C PRO A 22 -1.52 -20.28 -4.92
N SER A 23 -1.40 -20.74 -6.17
CA SER A 23 -0.14 -21.26 -6.73
C SER A 23 1.03 -20.30 -6.45
N PRO A 24 2.17 -20.78 -5.91
CA PRO A 24 3.33 -19.94 -5.56
C PRO A 24 3.92 -19.22 -6.75
N GLU A 25 3.74 -19.73 -7.97
CA GLU A 25 4.17 -19.05 -9.20
C GLU A 25 3.50 -17.68 -9.35
N MET A 26 2.29 -17.49 -8.81
CA MET A 26 1.62 -16.19 -8.79
C MET A 26 2.22 -15.20 -7.78
N ASN A 27 3.07 -15.66 -6.86
CA ASN A 27 3.64 -14.83 -5.79
C ASN A 27 5.11 -14.45 -6.04
N ILE A 28 5.76 -15.05 -7.05
CA ILE A 28 7.17 -14.78 -7.35
C ILE A 28 7.29 -13.44 -8.07
N GLY A 29 8.09 -12.53 -7.52
CA GLY A 29 8.47 -11.28 -8.19
C GLY A 29 7.34 -10.26 -8.27
N ARG A 30 6.40 -10.24 -7.30
CA ARG A 30 5.38 -9.20 -7.17
C ARG A 30 5.27 -8.69 -5.73
N SER A 31 4.67 -7.52 -5.55
CA SER A 31 4.23 -7.05 -4.23
C SER A 31 2.82 -7.57 -3.90
N MET A 32 2.47 -7.61 -2.61
CA MET A 32 1.13 -7.95 -2.10
C MET A 32 0.03 -7.17 -2.82
N THR A 33 -1.09 -7.81 -3.15
CA THR A 33 -2.29 -7.17 -3.68
C THR A 33 -2.98 -6.29 -2.64
N GLU A 34 -3.99 -5.52 -3.03
CA GLU A 34 -4.84 -4.73 -2.13
C GLU A 34 -5.49 -5.63 -1.07
N ALA A 35 -6.07 -6.77 -1.47
CA ALA A 35 -6.71 -7.70 -0.55
C ALA A 35 -5.70 -8.32 0.44
N GLU A 36 -4.54 -8.75 -0.05
CA GLU A 36 -3.47 -9.29 0.81
C GLU A 36 -2.91 -8.24 1.75
N THR A 37 -2.74 -7.00 1.29
CA THR A 37 -2.25 -5.91 2.13
C THR A 37 -3.24 -5.61 3.25
N ARG A 38 -4.54 -5.59 2.97
CA ARG A 38 -5.59 -5.43 3.99
C ARG A 38 -5.57 -6.57 5.01
N ALA A 39 -5.47 -7.81 4.54
CA ALA A 39 -5.36 -8.98 5.41
C ALA A 39 -4.10 -8.91 6.29
N PHE A 40 -2.95 -8.56 5.72
CA PHE A 40 -1.70 -8.34 6.44
C PHE A 40 -1.85 -7.30 7.55
N LEU A 41 -2.48 -6.14 7.26
CA LEU A 41 -2.71 -5.11 8.28
C LEU A 41 -3.61 -5.62 9.42
N GLN A 42 -4.66 -6.38 9.09
CA GLN A 42 -5.55 -6.98 10.09
C GLN A 42 -4.83 -8.02 10.96
N GLU A 43 -4.02 -8.90 10.36
CA GLU A 43 -3.19 -9.88 11.07
C GLU A 43 -2.19 -9.20 12.03
N ARG A 44 -1.70 -8.02 11.66
CA ARG A 44 -0.83 -7.18 12.50
C ARG A 44 -1.58 -6.26 13.47
N ASN A 45 -2.90 -6.45 13.62
CA ASN A 45 -3.78 -5.66 14.49
C ASN A 45 -3.80 -4.16 14.18
N ILE A 46 -3.45 -3.75 12.96
CA ILE A 46 -3.58 -2.36 12.52
C ILE A 46 -5.05 -2.09 12.21
N GLN A 47 -5.64 -1.17 12.96
CA GLN A 47 -7.06 -0.86 12.86
C GLN A 47 -7.38 -0.05 11.60
N PRO A 48 -8.54 -0.28 10.96
CA PRO A 48 -9.09 0.65 9.97
C PRO A 48 -9.23 2.07 10.55
N LEU A 49 -9.15 3.06 9.67
CA LEU A 49 -9.31 4.46 10.07
C LEU A 49 -10.80 4.79 10.26
N HIS A 50 -11.16 5.27 11.45
CA HIS A 50 -12.53 5.67 11.79
C HIS A 50 -12.64 7.19 12.00
N ASP A 51 -12.19 7.69 13.16
CA ASP A 51 -12.31 9.09 13.56
C ASP A 51 -11.01 9.86 13.28
N TRP A 52 -10.69 10.03 12.00
CA TRP A 52 -9.50 10.77 11.60
C TRP A 52 -9.59 12.26 11.95
N GLN A 53 -8.48 12.82 12.45
CA GLN A 53 -8.31 14.26 12.71
C GLN A 53 -7.26 14.88 11.77
N PRO A 54 -7.39 16.18 11.42
CA PRO A 54 -6.34 16.92 10.73
C PRO A 54 -4.96 16.71 11.35
N HIS A 55 -3.94 16.58 10.51
CA HIS A 55 -2.54 16.32 10.87
C HIS A 55 -2.27 14.96 11.51
N GLN A 56 -3.28 14.09 11.63
CA GLN A 56 -3.07 12.72 12.09
C GLN A 56 -2.47 11.86 10.95
N PRO A 57 -1.29 11.24 11.15
CA PRO A 57 -0.73 10.33 10.16
C PRO A 57 -1.67 9.17 9.88
N LEU A 58 -1.61 8.63 8.67
CA LEU A 58 -2.40 7.46 8.30
C LEU A 58 -1.66 6.58 7.30
N LEU A 59 -2.17 5.35 7.16
CA LEU A 59 -1.79 4.45 6.08
C LEU A 59 -2.91 4.39 5.06
N TYR A 60 -2.54 4.33 3.79
CA TYR A 60 -3.46 4.10 2.69
C TYR A 60 -2.98 2.92 1.85
N VAL A 61 -3.81 1.88 1.75
CA VAL A 61 -3.62 0.75 0.84
C VAL A 61 -3.90 1.20 -0.58
N LEU A 62 -2.92 1.07 -1.46
CA LEU A 62 -3.00 1.53 -2.83
C LEU A 62 -3.80 0.54 -3.69
N GLU A 63 -4.74 1.08 -4.46
CA GLU A 63 -5.60 0.32 -5.37
C GLU A 63 -4.77 -0.35 -6.48
N GLU A 64 -5.18 -1.54 -6.91
CA GLU A 64 -4.50 -2.31 -7.97
C GLU A 64 -4.32 -1.51 -9.27
N ARG A 65 -5.33 -0.71 -9.65
CA ARG A 65 -5.28 0.13 -10.85
C ARG A 65 -4.12 1.14 -10.86
N LEU A 66 -3.63 1.55 -9.68
CA LEU A 66 -2.48 2.45 -9.57
C LEU A 66 -1.15 1.71 -9.74
N ARG A 67 -1.16 0.38 -9.59
CA ARG A 67 -0.01 -0.51 -9.46
C ARG A 67 0.16 -1.48 -10.64
N GLY A 68 -0.84 -1.57 -11.51
CA GLY A 68 -0.75 -2.30 -12.77
C GLY A 68 0.25 -1.69 -13.75
N ASP A 69 0.42 -2.35 -14.90
CA ASP A 69 1.39 -1.94 -15.93
C ASP A 69 1.07 -0.60 -16.60
N ASP A 70 -0.20 -0.19 -16.57
CA ASP A 70 -0.66 1.14 -17.01
C ASP A 70 -0.77 2.14 -15.84
N GLY A 71 -0.35 1.73 -14.64
CA GLY A 71 -0.49 2.49 -13.40
C GLY A 71 0.60 3.54 -13.18
N ARG A 72 0.47 4.28 -12.07
CA ARG A 72 1.40 5.35 -11.67
C ARG A 72 2.81 4.85 -11.34
N PHE A 73 2.94 3.55 -11.02
CA PHE A 73 4.19 2.92 -10.56
C PHE A 73 4.75 1.92 -11.58
N ASN A 74 4.38 2.05 -12.85
CA ASN A 74 4.81 1.11 -13.90
C ASN A 74 6.31 1.21 -14.24
N ASP A 75 6.97 2.29 -13.84
CA ASP A 75 8.42 2.48 -13.91
C ASP A 75 9.18 1.60 -12.91
N LEU A 76 8.49 1.07 -11.89
CA LEU A 76 9.05 0.15 -10.91
C LEU A 76 8.81 -1.30 -11.31
N PRO A 77 9.77 -2.21 -11.04
CA PRO A 77 9.55 -3.63 -11.24
C PRO A 77 8.42 -4.14 -10.30
N PRO A 78 7.64 -5.16 -10.69
CA PRO A 78 6.40 -5.52 -9.99
C PRO A 78 6.57 -5.81 -8.49
N GLU A 79 7.70 -6.37 -8.07
CA GLU A 79 8.06 -6.62 -6.67
C GLU A 79 8.34 -5.36 -5.85
N ARG A 80 8.65 -4.24 -6.50
CA ARG A 80 8.86 -2.93 -5.87
C ARG A 80 7.67 -1.99 -6.02
N ARG A 81 6.60 -2.38 -6.71
CA ARG A 81 5.42 -1.52 -6.85
C ARG A 81 4.72 -1.40 -5.49
N PRO A 82 4.59 -0.18 -4.94
CA PRO A 82 4.13 0.00 -3.57
C PRO A 82 2.69 -0.47 -3.41
N SER A 83 2.43 -1.21 -2.33
CA SER A 83 1.11 -1.66 -1.94
C SER A 83 0.46 -0.76 -0.88
N ILE A 84 1.26 0.01 -0.17
CA ILE A 84 0.79 0.90 0.89
C ILE A 84 1.62 2.18 0.89
N VAL A 85 0.98 3.28 1.27
CA VAL A 85 1.63 4.57 1.49
C VAL A 85 1.31 5.07 2.89
N ARG A 86 2.33 5.53 3.60
CA ARG A 86 2.19 6.32 4.82
C ARG A 86 2.13 7.79 4.44
N ILE A 87 1.14 8.49 4.96
CA ILE A 87 1.01 9.94 4.81
C ILE A 87 1.16 10.54 6.20
N ASP A 88 2.21 11.34 6.38
CA ASP A 88 2.62 11.78 7.72
C ASP A 88 1.82 12.96 8.25
N ASP A 89 1.40 13.87 7.37
CA ASP A 89 0.75 15.13 7.79
C ASP A 89 -0.40 15.52 6.85
N PRO A 90 -1.42 14.65 6.69
CA PRO A 90 -2.60 14.99 5.90
C PRO A 90 -3.36 16.13 6.59
N THR A 91 -3.76 17.15 5.82
CA THR A 91 -4.45 18.34 6.36
C THR A 91 -5.96 18.21 6.28
N ASN A 92 -6.49 17.45 5.31
CA ASN A 92 -7.92 17.31 5.09
C ASN A 92 -8.29 16.00 4.38
N ILE A 93 -9.43 15.41 4.74
CA ILE A 93 -10.08 14.33 4.00
C ILE A 93 -11.58 14.65 3.93
N ARG A 94 -12.11 14.88 2.73
CA ARG A 94 -13.50 15.30 2.53
C ARG A 94 -14.44 14.11 2.38
N PHE A 95 -14.73 13.41 3.48
CA PHE A 95 -15.63 12.24 3.46
C PHE A 95 -17.09 12.57 3.13
N ASP A 96 -17.47 13.84 3.21
CA ASP A 96 -18.78 14.38 2.85
C ASP A 96 -18.89 14.77 1.36
N GLN A 97 -17.75 14.90 0.67
CA GLN A 97 -17.69 15.34 -0.72
C GLN A 97 -16.82 14.39 -1.55
N PRO A 98 -17.37 13.24 -2.01
CA PRO A 98 -16.63 12.32 -2.87
C PRO A 98 -16.27 12.97 -4.21
N ILE A 99 -15.09 12.65 -4.73
CA ILE A 99 -14.62 13.04 -6.07
C ILE A 99 -15.26 12.14 -7.13
N GLU A 100 -15.40 10.85 -6.81
CA GLU A 100 -16.06 9.85 -7.66
C GLU A 100 -16.97 9.02 -6.75
N ASP A 101 -18.21 8.81 -7.19
CA ASP A 101 -19.21 8.01 -6.49
C ASP A 101 -19.76 6.97 -7.48
N MET A 102 -19.15 5.79 -7.47
CA MET A 102 -19.55 4.64 -8.27
C MET A 102 -20.16 3.58 -7.34
N PRO A 103 -21.07 2.71 -7.86
CA PRO A 103 -21.81 1.74 -7.04
C PRO A 103 -20.94 0.82 -6.17
N ASP A 104 -19.71 0.54 -6.62
CA ASP A 104 -18.73 -0.33 -5.99
C ASP A 104 -17.55 0.42 -5.36
N ARG A 105 -17.45 1.73 -5.59
CA ARG A 105 -16.24 2.49 -5.30
C ARG A 105 -16.52 3.98 -5.10
N VAL A 106 -16.28 4.45 -3.87
CA VAL A 106 -16.36 5.88 -3.52
C VAL A 106 -14.98 6.41 -3.22
N VAL A 107 -14.60 7.49 -3.91
CA VAL A 107 -13.29 8.11 -3.86
C VAL A 107 -13.37 9.46 -3.19
N TYR A 108 -12.47 9.72 -2.27
CA TYR A 108 -12.34 10.97 -1.56
C TYR A 108 -11.02 11.64 -1.89
N GLY A 109 -11.02 12.97 -1.79
CA GLY A 109 -9.80 13.75 -1.84
C GLY A 109 -9.13 13.79 -0.46
N LEU A 110 -7.86 13.43 -0.41
CA LEU A 110 -6.98 13.64 0.74
C LEU A 110 -5.95 14.70 0.39
N GLU A 111 -5.96 15.81 1.13
CA GLU A 111 -5.01 16.90 1.00
C GLU A 111 -3.83 16.64 1.95
N ASN A 112 -2.60 16.74 1.44
CA ASN A 112 -1.37 16.52 2.18
C ASN A 112 -0.40 17.63 1.74
N GLU A 113 -0.61 18.86 2.25
CA GLU A 113 -0.06 20.16 1.80
C GLU A 113 1.49 20.26 1.82
N GLY A 114 2.16 19.43 1.03
CA GLY A 114 3.62 19.28 1.05
C GLY A 114 4.14 18.39 2.19
N GLY A 115 3.24 17.70 2.90
CA GLY A 115 3.60 16.69 3.89
C GLY A 115 4.28 15.48 3.25
N GLN A 116 5.09 14.78 4.04
CA GLN A 116 5.85 13.62 3.57
C GLN A 116 4.92 12.44 3.25
N SER A 117 5.23 11.72 2.19
CA SER A 117 4.61 10.42 1.91
C SER A 117 5.67 9.35 1.65
N ASP A 118 5.61 8.28 2.42
CA ASP A 118 6.51 7.13 2.33
C ASP A 118 5.76 5.94 1.71
N TYR A 119 6.26 5.46 0.57
CA TYR A 119 5.66 4.38 -0.20
C TYR A 119 6.39 3.08 0.08
N PHE A 120 5.65 2.04 0.46
CA PHE A 120 6.19 0.73 0.80
C PHE A 120 5.63 -0.36 -0.11
N ALA A 121 6.49 -1.30 -0.47
CA ALA A 121 6.10 -2.58 -1.04
C ALA A 121 6.22 -3.65 0.04
N ILE A 122 5.26 -4.58 0.06
CA ILE A 122 5.30 -5.75 0.94
C ILE A 122 5.45 -6.98 0.05
N ASP A 123 6.42 -7.83 0.37
CA ASP A 123 6.62 -9.11 -0.30
C ASP A 123 5.57 -10.13 0.19
N PRO A 124 4.80 -10.77 -0.69
CA PRO A 124 3.70 -11.67 -0.30
C PRO A 124 4.17 -12.98 0.34
N LEU A 125 5.42 -13.41 0.10
CA LEU A 125 5.95 -14.68 0.61
C LEU A 125 6.64 -14.51 1.96
N THR A 126 7.49 -13.49 2.07
CA THR A 126 8.31 -13.23 3.25
C THR A 126 7.67 -12.23 4.20
N GLN A 127 6.62 -11.53 3.75
CA GLN A 127 6.02 -10.39 4.45
C GLN A 127 7.01 -9.27 4.75
N GLN A 128 8.14 -9.24 4.04
CA GLN A 128 9.13 -8.19 4.22
C GLN A 128 8.58 -6.87 3.69
N ILE A 129 8.60 -5.84 4.53
CA ILE A 129 8.23 -4.48 4.19
C ILE A 129 9.48 -3.77 3.69
N VAL A 130 9.38 -3.11 2.53
CA VAL A 130 10.49 -2.34 1.96
C VAL A 130 10.03 -0.95 1.58
N LEU A 131 10.75 0.07 2.06
CA LEU A 131 10.57 1.45 1.60
C LEU A 131 11.04 1.55 0.14
N VAL A 132 10.15 1.96 -0.73
CA VAL A 132 10.37 2.04 -2.18
C VAL A 132 10.73 3.47 -2.58
N LYS A 133 9.97 4.43 -2.07
CA LYS A 133 10.06 5.82 -2.47
C LYS A 133 9.57 6.71 -1.35
N THR A 134 10.24 7.84 -1.18
CA THR A 134 9.72 8.93 -0.35
C THR A 134 9.45 10.14 -1.23
N SER A 135 8.26 10.68 -1.10
CA SER A 135 7.94 12.01 -1.60
C SER A 135 8.17 13.02 -0.47
N LYS A 136 9.32 13.69 -0.49
CA LYS A 136 9.59 14.84 0.38
C LYS A 136 9.39 16.12 -0.40
N GLY A 137 8.64 17.05 0.16
CA GLY A 137 8.71 18.44 -0.26
C GLY A 137 7.37 19.12 -0.46
N ARG A 138 7.45 20.44 -0.27
CA ARG A 138 6.46 21.51 -0.50
C ARG A 138 5.96 21.58 -1.95
N ILE A 139 5.65 20.45 -2.56
CA ILE A 139 4.97 20.45 -3.85
C ILE A 139 3.58 20.99 -3.54
N LYS A 140 3.36 22.27 -3.86
CA LYS A 140 2.04 22.91 -3.99
C LYS A 140 1.26 22.29 -5.15
N THR A 141 1.29 20.97 -5.31
CA THR A 141 0.27 20.32 -6.09
C THR A 141 -0.96 20.35 -5.21
N ASN A 142 -1.86 21.28 -5.48
CA ASN A 142 -3.25 21.28 -5.01
C ASN A 142 -4.03 20.02 -5.48
N ARG A 143 -3.34 18.95 -5.89
CA ARG A 143 -3.94 17.72 -6.36
C ARG A 143 -4.05 16.79 -5.16
N PRO A 144 -5.25 16.57 -4.62
CA PRO A 144 -5.44 15.64 -3.53
C PRO A 144 -5.04 14.23 -3.98
N TYR A 145 -4.62 13.42 -3.02
CA TYR A 145 -4.56 11.97 -3.18
C TYR A 145 -5.99 11.47 -3.33
N HIS A 146 -6.22 10.57 -4.28
CA HIS A 146 -7.50 9.90 -4.43
C HIS A 146 -7.47 8.66 -3.56
N VAL A 147 -8.30 8.64 -2.52
CA VAL A 147 -8.33 7.55 -1.54
C VAL A 147 -9.73 6.95 -1.44
N VAL A 148 -9.79 5.64 -1.21
CA VAL A 148 -11.05 4.94 -0.88
C VAL A 148 -11.09 4.75 0.63
N LYS A 149 -12.22 5.11 1.26
CA LYS A 149 -12.37 5.06 2.73
C LYS A 149 -11.98 3.71 3.32
N GLY A 150 -12.41 2.62 2.68
CA GLY A 150 -12.06 1.27 3.12
C GLY A 150 -10.55 1.02 3.18
N GLY A 151 -9.75 1.66 2.33
CA GLY A 151 -8.29 1.49 2.26
C GLY A 151 -7.49 2.30 3.27
N LEU A 152 -8.13 3.04 4.16
CA LEU A 152 -7.46 3.89 5.16
C LEU A 152 -7.32 3.15 6.49
N PHE A 153 -6.14 3.22 7.09
CA PHE A 153 -5.78 2.55 8.33
C PHE A 153 -5.02 3.47 9.28
N MET A 154 -5.05 3.15 10.56
CA MET A 154 -4.23 3.81 11.58
C MET A 154 -2.72 3.65 11.27
N PRO A 155 -1.88 4.63 11.62
CA PRO A 155 -0.44 4.53 11.41
C PRO A 155 0.18 3.45 12.30
N SER A 156 1.30 2.89 11.85
CA SER A 156 2.14 1.99 12.65
C SER A 156 3.59 2.37 12.43
N ASP A 157 4.19 3.03 13.42
CA ASP A 157 5.61 3.44 13.36
C ASP A 157 6.55 2.24 13.45
N GLU A 158 6.10 1.13 14.04
CA GLU A 158 6.86 -0.12 14.13
C GLU A 158 7.03 -0.79 12.76
N LEU A 159 5.94 -0.88 11.99
CA LEU A 159 5.95 -1.57 10.69
C LEU A 159 6.24 -0.63 9.52
N PHE A 160 5.77 0.60 9.61
CA PHE A 160 5.90 1.63 8.58
C PHE A 160 6.49 2.90 9.21
N PRO A 161 7.77 2.87 9.60
CA PRO A 161 8.42 4.03 10.18
C PRO A 161 8.49 5.17 9.17
N ARG A 162 8.36 6.40 9.66
CA ARG A 162 8.65 7.60 8.88
C ARG A 162 10.10 7.58 8.40
N SER A 163 10.32 7.85 7.12
CA SER A 163 11.70 7.96 6.59
C SER A 163 12.37 9.27 7.04
N ASN A 164 13.68 9.20 7.30
CA ASN A 164 14.52 10.36 7.64
C ASN A 164 14.88 11.17 6.41
#